data_AF-A0A6G9FJ93-F1
#
_entry.id   AF-A0A6G9FJ93-F1
#
_cell.length_a   1.000
_cell.length_b   1.000
_cell.length_c   1.000
_cell.angle_alpha   90.00
_cell.angle_beta   90.00
_cell.angle_gamma   90.00
#
_symmetry.space_group_name_H-M   'P 1'
#
loop_
_entity.id
_entity.type
_entity.pdbx_description
1 polymer ?
#
loop_
_entity_poly.entity_id
_entity_poly.type
_entity_poly.pdbx_seq_one_letter_code
_entity_poly.pdbx_strand_id
1 'polypeptide(L)'
;MTAGGDGNREKHEAYGAREANENAVGGVRLVEDLVAQVPGFDDAYECHVFNEHGVLPHLFFWDVVQDTVRSYLGEGEPDGADWRRVLAFLEEETRRCAPGAIEVIVTSFLDDLPYMGEPGYGIEARLGPAMKERYLQLRPWYEV
;
A
#
# COMPACT_ATOMS: atom_id res chain seq x y z
N MET A 1 43.98 4.45 26.96
CA MET A 1 43.52 4.95 25.65
C MET A 1 42.14 4.36 25.42
N THR A 2 41.10 5.12 25.77
CA THR A 2 39.70 4.76 25.54
C THR A 2 39.09 5.67 24.48
N ALA A 3 38.03 5.14 23.86
CA ALA A 3 37.01 5.82 23.07
C ALA A 3 37.28 5.97 21.55
N GLY A 4 36.54 5.16 20.78
CA GLY A 4 36.34 5.35 19.34
C GLY A 4 35.17 4.53 18.77
N GLY A 5 34.23 4.04 19.60
CA GLY A 5 33.19 3.08 19.16
C GLY A 5 31.73 3.47 19.40
N ASP A 6 31.43 4.31 20.38
CA ASP A 6 30.03 4.61 20.76
C ASP A 6 29.30 5.52 19.77
N GLY A 7 29.97 6.57 19.29
CA GLY A 7 29.31 7.62 18.50
C GLY A 7 28.89 7.21 17.08
N ASN A 8 29.26 6.02 16.60
CA ASN A 8 28.80 5.53 15.30
C ASN A 8 27.48 4.74 15.45
N ARG A 9 27.34 3.96 16.53
CA ARG A 9 26.14 3.16 16.80
C ARG A 9 24.92 4.04 17.08
N GLU A 10 25.08 5.06 17.92
CA GLU A 10 23.98 6.01 18.25
C GLU A 10 23.48 6.77 17.01
N LYS A 11 24.36 7.07 16.05
CA LYS A 11 23.98 7.76 14.80
C LYS A 11 23.20 6.84 13.86
N HIS A 12 23.58 5.58 13.75
CA HIS A 12 22.84 4.58 12.96
C HIS A 12 21.46 4.30 13.56
N GLU A 13 21.36 4.19 14.89
CA GLU A 13 20.08 4.00 15.59
C GLU A 13 19.16 5.23 15.42
N ALA A 14 19.69 6.45 15.56
CA ALA A 14 18.92 7.68 15.36
C ALA A 14 18.46 7.87 13.90
N TYR A 15 19.31 7.52 12.92
CA TYR A 15 18.94 7.56 11.51
C TYR A 15 17.82 6.56 11.20
N GLY A 16 17.95 5.31 11.67
CA GLY A 16 16.93 4.28 11.49
C GLY A 16 15.58 4.64 12.15
N ALA A 17 15.61 5.27 13.34
CA ALA A 17 14.40 5.75 13.98
C ALA A 17 13.71 6.88 13.18
N ARG A 18 14.50 7.76 12.55
CA ARG A 18 13.95 8.83 11.70
C ARG A 18 13.34 8.29 10.41
N GLU A 19 14.03 7.37 9.75
CA GLU A 19 13.55 6.69 8.54
C GLU A 19 12.26 5.89 8.82
N ALA A 20 12.23 5.12 9.92
CA ALA A 20 11.02 4.41 10.34
C ALA A 20 9.84 5.36 10.60
N ASN A 21 10.10 6.51 11.22
CA ASN A 21 9.06 7.52 11.45
C ASN A 21 8.59 8.19 10.14
N GLU A 22 9.51 8.49 9.22
CA GLU A 22 9.18 9.02 7.88
C GLU A 22 8.31 8.02 7.10
N ASN A 23 8.64 6.72 7.15
CA ASN A 23 7.85 5.67 6.52
C ASN A 23 6.47 5.52 7.16
N ALA A 24 6.39 5.53 8.50
CA ALA A 24 5.11 5.46 9.21
C ALA A 24 4.20 6.64 8.83
N VAL A 25 4.73 7.86 8.81
CA VAL A 25 3.97 9.05 8.41
C VAL A 25 3.54 8.98 6.94
N GLY A 26 4.41 8.48 6.06
CA GLY A 26 4.09 8.28 4.65
C GLY A 26 2.96 7.28 4.41
N GLY A 27 2.99 6.14 5.11
CA GLY A 27 1.94 5.13 5.03
C GLY A 27 0.59 5.62 5.57
N VAL A 28 0.57 6.37 6.67
CA VAL A 28 -0.67 6.96 7.20
C VAL A 28 -1.28 7.94 6.21
N ARG A 29 -0.46 8.85 5.64
CA ARG A 29 -0.91 9.81 4.63
C ARG A 29 -1.48 9.12 3.38
N LEU A 30 -0.86 8.04 2.93
CA LEU A 30 -1.36 7.24 1.81
C LEU A 30 -2.80 6.77 2.04
N VAL A 31 -3.10 6.27 3.25
CA VAL A 31 -4.45 5.82 3.61
C VAL A 31 -5.44 6.98 3.64
N GLU A 32 -5.09 8.07 4.32
CA GLU A 32 -5.97 9.25 4.43
C GLU A 32 -6.29 9.85 3.06
N ASP A 33 -5.29 9.96 2.18
CA ASP A 33 -5.45 10.47 0.82
C ASP A 33 -6.25 9.48 -0.06
N LEU A 34 -6.08 8.18 0.13
CA LEU A 34 -6.87 7.15 -0.58
C LEU A 34 -8.36 7.30 -0.25
N VAL A 35 -8.70 7.37 1.03
CA VAL A 35 -10.09 7.49 1.51
C VAL A 35 -10.73 8.77 0.99
N ALA A 36 -9.99 9.90 1.06
CA ALA A 36 -10.47 11.17 0.52
C ALA A 36 -10.77 11.12 -1.00
N GLN A 37 -10.03 10.30 -1.76
CA GLN A 37 -10.17 10.18 -3.22
C GLN A 37 -11.11 9.07 -3.65
N VAL A 38 -11.34 8.08 -2.78
CA VAL A 38 -12.19 6.91 -3.01
C VAL A 38 -13.14 6.75 -1.81
N PRO A 39 -14.24 7.53 -1.76
CA PRO A 39 -15.16 7.54 -0.61
C PRO A 39 -15.82 6.20 -0.28
N GLY A 40 -15.78 5.24 -1.22
CA GLY A 40 -16.23 3.87 -0.97
C GLY A 40 -15.43 3.13 0.12
N PHE A 41 -14.36 3.74 0.66
CA PHE A 41 -13.60 3.24 1.81
C PHE A 41 -13.91 3.95 3.13
N ASP A 42 -14.81 4.93 3.17
CA ASP A 42 -15.08 5.73 4.39
C ASP A 42 -15.48 4.84 5.57
N ASP A 43 -16.46 3.95 5.37
CA ASP A 43 -16.94 3.05 6.43
C ASP A 43 -15.84 2.08 6.92
N ALA A 44 -15.04 1.54 5.99
CA ALA A 44 -13.93 0.66 6.31
C ALA A 44 -12.85 1.41 7.11
N TYR A 45 -12.56 2.65 6.73
CA TYR A 45 -11.58 3.50 7.41
C TYR A 45 -12.02 3.84 8.83
N GLU A 46 -13.27 4.22 9.05
CA GLU A 46 -13.80 4.51 10.37
C GLU A 46 -13.72 3.28 11.29
N CYS A 47 -14.11 2.10 10.77
CA CYS A 47 -14.03 0.84 11.52
C CYS A 47 -12.59 0.48 11.88
N HIS A 48 -11.67 0.65 10.93
CA HIS A 48 -10.24 0.41 11.11
C HIS A 48 -9.65 1.30 12.20
N VAL A 49 -9.85 2.62 12.12
CA VAL A 49 -9.31 3.56 13.12
C VAL A 49 -9.88 3.27 14.51
N PHE A 50 -11.17 2.92 14.60
CA PHE A 50 -11.80 2.57 15.86
C PHE A 50 -11.19 1.29 16.47
N ASN A 51 -11.06 0.23 15.67
CA ASN A 51 -10.60 -1.09 16.14
C ASN A 51 -9.11 -1.11 16.46
N GLU A 52 -8.30 -0.44 15.63
CA GLU A 52 -6.83 -0.48 15.72
C GLU A 52 -6.25 0.70 16.52
N HIS A 53 -7.11 1.56 17.07
CA HIS A 53 -6.72 2.76 17.83
C HIS A 53 -5.79 3.72 17.06
N GLY A 54 -5.96 3.79 15.75
CA GLY A 54 -5.15 4.60 14.84
C GLY A 54 -5.14 4.01 13.43
N VAL A 55 -4.36 4.63 12.55
CA VAL A 55 -4.19 4.14 11.17
C VAL A 55 -2.99 3.20 11.12
N LEU A 56 -3.26 1.90 10.93
CA LEU A 56 -2.27 0.88 10.57
C LEU A 56 -2.32 0.59 9.05
N PRO A 57 -1.42 1.17 8.23
CA PRO A 57 -1.56 1.13 6.76
C PRO A 57 -1.56 -0.27 6.18
N HIS A 58 -0.64 -1.14 6.61
CA HIS A 58 -0.55 -2.51 6.08
C HIS A 58 -1.81 -3.33 6.37
N LEU A 59 -2.43 -3.16 7.54
CA LEU A 59 -3.68 -3.85 7.87
C LEU A 59 -4.85 -3.28 7.07
N PHE A 60 -4.94 -1.96 6.93
CA PHE A 60 -6.00 -1.34 6.13
C PHE A 60 -5.94 -1.78 4.66
N PHE A 61 -4.72 -1.95 4.12
CA PHE A 61 -4.54 -2.35 2.74
C PHE A 61 -5.02 -3.77 2.43
N TRP A 62 -5.21 -4.63 3.45
CA TRP A 62 -5.91 -5.90 3.28
C TRP A 62 -7.33 -5.65 2.74
N ASP A 63 -8.10 -4.77 3.38
CA ASP A 63 -9.46 -4.43 2.96
C ASP A 63 -9.46 -3.73 1.59
N VAL A 64 -8.48 -2.85 1.34
CA VAL A 64 -8.31 -2.18 0.04
C VAL A 64 -8.14 -3.19 -1.08
N VAL A 65 -7.30 -4.22 -0.90
CA VAL A 65 -7.13 -5.28 -1.92
C VAL A 65 -8.43 -6.04 -2.13
N GLN A 66 -9.09 -6.50 -1.06
CA GLN A 66 -10.31 -7.29 -1.16
C GLN A 66 -11.43 -6.54 -1.89
N ASP A 67 -11.69 -5.29 -1.51
CA ASP A 67 -12.76 -4.51 -2.11
C ASP A 67 -12.42 -4.03 -3.54
N THR A 68 -11.14 -3.78 -3.82
CA THR A 68 -10.68 -3.53 -5.20
C THR A 68 -10.93 -4.75 -6.08
N VAL A 69 -10.62 -5.95 -5.60
CA VAL A 69 -10.85 -7.21 -6.33
C VAL A 69 -12.34 -7.48 -6.52
N ARG A 70 -13.17 -7.32 -5.48
CA ARG A 70 -14.64 -7.46 -5.59
C ARG A 70 -15.22 -6.49 -6.62
N SER A 71 -14.80 -5.24 -6.55
CA SER A 71 -15.19 -4.20 -7.52
C SER A 71 -14.76 -4.56 -8.94
N TYR A 72 -13.56 -5.10 -9.13
CA TYR A 72 -13.08 -5.59 -10.43
C TYR A 72 -13.93 -6.75 -10.99
N LEU A 73 -14.38 -7.65 -10.13
CA LEU A 73 -15.27 -8.77 -10.49
C LEU A 73 -16.72 -8.34 -10.74
N GLY A 74 -17.07 -7.08 -10.42
CA GLY A 74 -18.45 -6.59 -10.50
C GLY A 74 -19.32 -7.05 -9.33
N GLU A 75 -18.69 -7.46 -8.22
CA GLU A 75 -19.32 -7.94 -6.99
C GLU A 75 -19.37 -6.86 -5.90
N GLY A 76 -18.89 -5.66 -6.20
CA GLY A 76 -18.91 -4.52 -5.27
C GLY A 76 -20.31 -3.94 -5.06
N GLU A 77 -20.50 -3.31 -3.90
CA GLU A 77 -21.70 -2.54 -3.61
C GLU A 77 -21.83 -1.32 -4.56
N PRO A 78 -23.05 -0.86 -4.87
CA PRO A 78 -23.26 0.29 -5.77
C PRO A 78 -22.49 1.56 -5.38
N ASP A 79 -22.32 1.78 -4.07
CA ASP A 79 -21.60 2.92 -3.49
C ASP A 79 -20.20 2.52 -2.95
N GLY A 80 -19.76 1.29 -3.23
CA GLY A 80 -18.45 0.78 -2.80
C GLY A 80 -17.28 1.34 -3.61
N ALA A 81 -16.06 0.94 -3.24
CA ALA A 81 -14.85 1.41 -3.91
C ALA A 81 -14.82 1.04 -5.41
N ASP A 82 -14.60 2.02 -6.30
CA ASP A 82 -14.37 1.77 -7.74
C ASP A 82 -12.90 1.37 -7.97
N TRP A 83 -12.66 0.12 -8.37
CA TRP A 83 -11.32 -0.40 -8.61
C TRP A 83 -10.51 0.46 -9.58
N ARG A 84 -11.15 1.11 -10.56
CA ARG A 84 -10.45 1.99 -11.50
C ARG A 84 -9.87 3.22 -10.82
N ARG A 85 -10.61 3.80 -9.88
CA ARG A 85 -10.15 4.94 -9.08
C ARG A 85 -9.06 4.54 -8.12
N VAL A 86 -9.18 3.37 -7.49
CA VAL A 86 -8.12 2.82 -6.61
C VAL A 86 -6.82 2.65 -7.40
N LEU A 87 -6.84 1.94 -8.53
CA LEU A 87 -5.64 1.73 -9.34
C LEU A 87 -5.05 3.05 -9.87
N ALA A 88 -5.90 4.01 -10.27
CA ALA A 88 -5.43 5.31 -10.74
C ALA A 88 -4.73 6.12 -9.62
N PHE A 89 -5.28 6.08 -8.40
CA PHE A 89 -4.69 6.72 -7.23
C PHE A 89 -3.35 6.07 -6.87
N LEU A 90 -3.31 4.73 -6.74
CA LEU A 90 -2.10 4.01 -6.36
C LEU A 90 -1.00 4.12 -7.42
N GLU A 91 -1.34 4.21 -8.71
CA GLU A 91 -0.38 4.49 -9.77
C GLU A 91 0.26 5.87 -9.61
N GLU A 92 -0.51 6.90 -9.29
CA GLU A 92 0.02 8.24 -9.03
C GLU A 92 0.97 8.25 -7.82
N GLU A 93 0.57 7.62 -6.71
CA GLU A 93 1.41 7.54 -5.52
C GLU A 93 2.68 6.71 -5.75
N THR A 94 2.58 5.64 -6.55
CA THR A 94 3.75 4.86 -6.97
C THR A 94 4.72 5.72 -7.77
N ARG A 95 4.23 6.59 -8.68
CA ARG A 95 5.10 7.51 -9.44
C ARG A 95 5.80 8.53 -8.56
N ARG A 96 5.13 9.03 -7.51
CA ARG A 96 5.71 9.98 -6.55
C ARG A 96 6.83 9.38 -5.71
N CYS A 97 6.85 8.05 -5.55
CA CYS A 97 7.87 7.33 -4.80
C CYS A 97 8.09 7.87 -3.37
N ALA A 98 7.02 8.35 -2.71
CA ALA A 98 7.13 8.85 -1.35
C ALA A 98 7.51 7.69 -0.40
N PRO A 99 8.51 7.87 0.49
CA PRO A 99 8.86 6.87 1.50
C PRO A 99 7.64 6.48 2.34
N GLY A 100 7.56 5.21 2.75
CA GLY A 100 6.39 4.64 3.45
C GLY A 100 5.19 4.35 2.55
N ALA A 101 4.76 5.31 1.72
CA ALA A 101 3.68 5.06 0.77
C ALA A 101 4.06 3.98 -0.25
N ILE A 102 5.26 4.11 -0.85
CA ILE A 102 5.75 3.12 -1.80
C ILE A 102 5.95 1.73 -1.16
N GLU A 103 6.37 1.69 0.11
CA GLU A 103 6.51 0.45 0.86
C GLU A 103 5.15 -0.26 0.96
N VAL A 104 4.14 0.41 1.52
CA VAL A 104 2.79 -0.14 1.70
C VAL A 104 2.19 -0.61 0.37
N ILE A 105 2.32 0.19 -0.70
CA ILE A 105 1.81 -0.20 -2.03
C ILE A 105 2.48 -1.49 -2.50
N VAL A 106 3.80 -1.59 -2.37
CA VAL A 106 4.54 -2.76 -2.84
C VAL A 106 4.22 -3.99 -1.99
N THR A 107 4.31 -3.89 -0.67
CA THR A 107 4.23 -5.04 0.24
C THR A 107 2.81 -5.45 0.62
N SER A 108 1.82 -4.58 0.44
CA SER A 108 0.46 -4.82 0.94
C SER A 108 -0.64 -4.56 -0.08
N PHE A 109 -0.33 -3.99 -1.24
CA PHE A 109 -1.25 -4.00 -2.38
C PHE A 109 -0.77 -4.96 -3.46
N LEU A 110 0.42 -4.73 -4.00
CA LEU A 110 0.94 -5.48 -5.14
C LEU A 110 1.28 -6.93 -4.79
N ASP A 111 1.86 -7.16 -3.60
CA ASP A 111 2.18 -8.52 -3.15
C ASP A 111 0.94 -9.36 -2.84
N ASP A 112 -0.16 -8.71 -2.45
CA ASP A 112 -1.44 -9.36 -2.10
C ASP A 112 -2.41 -9.47 -3.30
N LEU A 113 -2.02 -9.02 -4.50
CA LEU A 113 -2.85 -9.20 -5.69
C LEU A 113 -3.07 -10.70 -6.00
N PRO A 114 -4.27 -11.09 -6.50
CA PRO A 114 -4.60 -12.49 -6.74
C PRO A 114 -3.56 -13.24 -7.60
N TYR A 115 -3.26 -14.47 -7.21
CA TYR A 115 -2.43 -15.40 -7.98
C TYR A 115 -3.23 -16.12 -9.07
N MET A 116 -2.53 -16.76 -10.00
CA MET A 116 -3.18 -17.61 -11.01
C MET A 116 -4.09 -18.66 -10.36
N GLY A 117 -5.37 -18.65 -10.73
CA GLY A 117 -6.40 -19.55 -10.20
C GLY A 117 -7.24 -18.95 -9.08
N GLU A 118 -6.87 -17.77 -8.56
CA GLU A 118 -7.65 -17.05 -7.55
C GLU A 118 -8.67 -16.09 -8.20
N PRO A 119 -9.83 -15.85 -7.56
CA PRO A 119 -10.77 -14.82 -7.99
C PRO A 119 -10.09 -13.46 -8.13
N GLY A 120 -10.33 -12.77 -9.24
CA GLY A 120 -9.72 -11.47 -9.52
C GLY A 120 -8.37 -11.54 -10.24
N TYR A 121 -7.82 -12.74 -10.48
CA TYR A 121 -6.66 -12.90 -11.35
C TYR A 121 -6.91 -12.23 -12.72
N GLY A 122 -5.89 -11.53 -13.24
CA GLY A 122 -5.97 -10.69 -14.43
C GLY A 122 -6.13 -9.19 -14.11
N ILE A 123 -6.42 -8.82 -12.86
CA ILE A 123 -6.42 -7.40 -12.44
C ILE A 123 -5.03 -6.78 -12.60
N GLU A 124 -3.96 -7.56 -12.49
CA GLU A 124 -2.57 -7.11 -12.68
C GLU A 124 -2.27 -6.66 -14.12
N ALA A 125 -3.13 -7.01 -15.09
CA ALA A 125 -3.07 -6.50 -16.45
C ALA A 125 -3.65 -5.08 -16.57
N ARG A 126 -4.27 -4.55 -15.52
CA ARG A 126 -4.83 -3.19 -15.44
C ARG A 126 -3.93 -2.21 -14.70
N LEU A 127 -2.82 -2.68 -14.14
CA LEU A 127 -1.85 -1.82 -13.47
C LEU A 127 -1.27 -0.80 -14.44
N GLY A 128 -1.08 0.43 -13.95
CA GLY A 128 -0.32 1.44 -14.67
C GLY A 128 1.18 1.07 -14.74
N PRO A 129 1.95 1.79 -15.57
CA PRO A 129 3.35 1.44 -15.82
C PRO A 129 4.23 1.38 -14.55
N ALA A 130 4.06 2.32 -13.61
CA ALA A 130 4.88 2.37 -12.41
C ALA A 130 4.56 1.20 -11.47
N MET A 131 3.28 0.93 -11.23
CA MET A 131 2.86 -0.24 -10.45
C MET A 131 3.26 -1.54 -11.14
N LYS A 132 3.15 -1.62 -12.47
CA LYS A 132 3.53 -2.83 -13.22
C LYS A 132 5.01 -3.14 -13.11
N GLU A 133 5.87 -2.13 -13.18
CA GLU A 133 7.31 -2.28 -12.98
C GLU A 133 7.62 -2.89 -11.60
N ARG A 134 7.00 -2.35 -10.54
CA ARG A 134 7.16 -2.87 -9.17
C ARG A 134 6.62 -4.29 -9.02
N TYR A 135 5.45 -4.57 -9.60
CA TYR A 135 4.83 -5.89 -9.57
C TYR A 135 5.72 -6.97 -10.20
N LEU A 136 6.36 -6.67 -11.34
CA LEU A 136 7.28 -7.60 -12.01
C LEU A 136 8.57 -7.84 -11.20
N GLN A 137 9.06 -6.82 -10.49
CA GLN A 137 10.21 -6.97 -9.58
C GLN A 137 9.88 -7.89 -8.39
N LEU A 138 8.65 -7.82 -7.86
CA LEU A 138 8.18 -8.69 -6.78
C LEU A 138 7.98 -10.13 -7.22
N ARG A 139 7.44 -10.33 -8.43
CA ARG A 139 7.04 -11.64 -8.92
C ARG A 139 7.78 -11.97 -10.23
N PRO A 140 9.09 -12.26 -10.18
CA PRO A 140 9.93 -12.44 -11.37
C PRO A 140 9.54 -13.64 -12.23
N TRP A 141 8.71 -14.54 -11.71
CA TRP A 141 8.25 -15.74 -12.43
C TRP A 141 7.04 -15.50 -13.35
N TYR A 142 6.53 -14.27 -13.45
CA TYR A 142 5.48 -13.86 -14.40
C TYR A 142 6.04 -13.34 -15.74
N GLU A 143 7.31 -13.63 -16.06
CA GLU A 143 7.82 -13.47 -17.43
C GLU A 143 7.17 -14.52 -18.35
N VAL A 144 6.54 -14.04 -19.42
CA VAL A 144 6.08 -14.85 -20.57
C VAL A 144 7.12 -14.78 -21.67
#